data_AF-C1EF76-F1
#
_entry.id   AF-C1EF76-F1
#
_cell.length_a   1.000
_cell.length_b   1.000
_cell.length_c   1.000
_cell.angle_alpha   90.00
_cell.angle_beta   90.00
_cell.angle_gamma   90.00
#
_symmetry.space_group_name_H-M   'P 1'
#
loop_
_entity.id
_entity.type
_entity.pdbx_description
1 polymer ?
#
loop_
_entity_poly.entity_id
_entity_poly.type
_entity_poly.pdbx_seq_one_letter_code
_entity_poly.pdbx_strand_id
1 'polypeptide(L)'
;MSYSFATGGPEYLLGVNNAFETPLAAAFIGYYGCCCGDTWSSELGVLSRKMPRLITTGKECKPGTNGGVTTLGLVASAAGGFAVGFAFWCGGLFVPVVTGNVTLALQFAAQWPVLVIGLGAGLVGSLMDSLLGATIQFSGYCSERRRMVSKPGPTVTKTSGLNFLSNSAVNFVTASLCALILYYGTIFAGIPR
;
A
#
# COMPACT_ATOMS: atom_id res chain seq x y z
N MET A 1 -24.96 -16.33 21.09
CA MET A 1 -23.85 -15.36 20.92
C MET A 1 -22.90 -15.98 19.90
N SER A 2 -23.25 -15.84 18.62
CA SER A 2 -22.58 -16.56 17.53
C SER A 2 -21.71 -15.55 16.79
N TYR A 3 -20.39 -15.76 16.81
CA TYR A 3 -19.43 -14.98 16.04
C TYR A 3 -19.73 -15.16 14.55
N SER A 4 -20.56 -14.29 13.97
CA SER A 4 -20.80 -14.25 12.52
C SER A 4 -19.72 -13.42 11.86
N PHE A 5 -18.51 -13.97 11.78
CA PHE A 5 -17.71 -13.77 10.58
C PHE A 5 -18.26 -14.78 9.56
N ALA A 6 -18.65 -14.30 8.38
CA ALA A 6 -18.99 -15.11 7.19
C ALA A 6 -20.49 -15.34 6.89
N THR A 7 -21.05 -14.46 6.05
CA THR A 7 -22.02 -14.81 4.98
C THR A 7 -21.87 -13.81 3.83
N GLY A 8 -21.34 -14.24 2.69
CA GLY A 8 -21.16 -13.37 1.53
C GLY A 8 -22.41 -13.35 0.64
N GLY A 9 -23.09 -12.23 0.51
CA GLY A 9 -24.16 -12.09 -0.50
C GLY A 9 -23.58 -11.94 -1.93
N PRO A 10 -24.37 -12.20 -2.98
CA PRO A 10 -23.95 -12.05 -4.38
C PRO A 10 -23.76 -10.58 -4.83
N GLU A 11 -24.08 -9.61 -3.99
CA GLU A 11 -24.03 -8.18 -4.35
C GLU A 11 -22.94 -7.41 -3.58
N TYR A 12 -22.06 -8.13 -2.86
CA TYR A 12 -21.29 -7.57 -1.77
C TYR A 12 -19.82 -7.89 -1.87
N LEU A 13 -19.01 -6.88 -2.17
CA LEU A 13 -17.57 -7.04 -2.37
C LEU A 13 -16.87 -7.65 -1.12
N LEU A 14 -17.47 -7.50 0.08
CA LEU A 14 -16.95 -8.01 1.36
C LEU A 14 -18.01 -8.54 2.36
N GLY A 15 -19.24 -8.84 1.92
CA GLY A 15 -20.31 -9.52 2.71
C GLY A 15 -21.06 -8.62 3.71
N VAL A 16 -22.36 -8.91 3.92
CA VAL A 16 -23.23 -8.17 4.87
C VAL A 16 -23.70 -9.07 5.99
N ASN A 17 -23.45 -8.59 7.21
CA ASN A 17 -24.43 -8.57 8.29
C ASN A 17 -24.34 -7.26 9.11
N ASN A 18 -23.24 -6.48 9.02
CA ASN A 18 -23.04 -5.21 9.72
C ASN A 18 -22.41 -4.12 8.83
N ALA A 19 -22.89 -2.87 8.97
CA ALA A 19 -22.45 -1.70 8.19
C ALA A 19 -20.95 -1.32 8.29
N PHE A 20 -20.20 -2.01 9.16
CA PHE A 20 -18.80 -1.70 9.45
C PHE A 20 -17.81 -2.73 8.90
N GLU A 21 -18.24 -3.97 8.61
CA GLU A 21 -17.31 -5.06 8.28
C GLU A 21 -16.62 -4.87 6.92
N THR A 22 -17.39 -4.56 5.88
CA THR A 22 -16.88 -4.29 4.53
C THR A 22 -15.92 -3.09 4.52
N PRO A 23 -16.27 -1.92 5.09
CA PRO A 23 -15.36 -0.79 5.19
C PRO A 23 -14.08 -1.10 5.99
N LEU A 24 -14.18 -1.85 7.09
CA LEU A 24 -13.02 -2.23 7.90
C LEU A 24 -12.07 -3.19 7.15
N ALA A 25 -12.61 -4.17 6.44
CA ALA A 25 -11.82 -5.07 5.61
C ALA A 25 -11.11 -4.31 4.46
N ALA A 26 -11.80 -3.38 3.81
CA ALA A 26 -11.18 -2.50 2.82
C ALA A 26 -10.10 -1.60 3.43
N ALA A 27 -10.32 -1.06 4.62
CA ALA A 27 -9.32 -0.28 5.36
C ALA A 27 -8.07 -1.11 5.69
N PHE A 28 -8.27 -2.36 6.14
CA PHE A 28 -7.20 -3.30 6.43
C PHE A 28 -6.36 -3.58 5.18
N ILE A 29 -7.00 -3.94 4.06
CA ILE A 29 -6.32 -4.17 2.78
C ILE A 29 -5.60 -2.91 2.33
N GLY A 30 -6.21 -1.74 2.50
CA GLY A 30 -5.61 -0.44 2.19
C GLY A 30 -4.33 -0.18 2.96
N TYR A 31 -4.40 -0.31 4.28
CA TYR A 31 -3.28 -0.07 5.18
C TYR A 31 -2.11 -1.00 4.89
N TYR A 32 -2.36 -2.31 4.91
CA TYR A 32 -1.30 -3.31 4.72
C TYR A 32 -0.84 -3.39 3.27
N GLY A 33 -1.73 -3.17 2.30
CA GLY A 33 -1.40 -3.09 0.89
C GLY A 33 -0.46 -1.93 0.60
N CYS A 34 -0.75 -0.75 1.15
CA CYS A 34 0.14 0.43 1.09
C CYS A 34 1.52 0.12 1.69
N CYS A 35 1.58 -0.40 2.91
CA CYS A 35 2.83 -0.73 3.60
C CYS A 35 3.68 -1.77 2.82
N CYS A 36 3.03 -2.84 2.36
CA CYS A 36 3.69 -3.89 1.61
C CYS A 36 4.17 -3.38 0.25
N GLY A 37 3.34 -2.59 -0.44
CA GLY A 37 3.68 -1.96 -1.71
C GLY A 37 4.89 -1.02 -1.58
N ASP A 38 4.92 -0.17 -0.57
CA ASP A 38 6.05 0.72 -0.30
C ASP A 38 7.36 -0.05 0.00
N THR A 39 7.26 -1.10 0.81
CA THR A 39 8.41 -1.97 1.14
C THR A 39 8.95 -2.66 -0.10
N TRP A 40 8.09 -3.24 -0.93
CA TRP A 40 8.52 -3.92 -2.15
C TRP A 40 9.07 -2.91 -3.18
N SER A 41 8.45 -1.73 -3.28
CA SER A 41 8.93 -0.65 -4.14
C SER A 41 10.34 -0.21 -3.77
N SER A 42 10.63 -0.02 -2.48
CA SER A 42 11.93 0.46 -2.01
C SER A 42 13.02 -0.62 -2.11
N GLU A 43 12.72 -1.87 -1.75
CA GLU A 43 13.70 -2.97 -1.80
C GLU A 43 13.96 -3.46 -3.24
N LEU A 44 12.91 -3.66 -4.04
CA LEU A 44 13.05 -4.12 -5.42
C LEU A 44 13.32 -2.99 -6.41
N GLY A 45 12.85 -1.77 -6.13
CA GLY A 45 13.07 -0.62 -6.99
C GLY A 45 14.53 -0.18 -7.06
N VAL A 46 15.31 -0.42 -6.01
CA VAL A 46 16.78 -0.17 -6.00
C VAL A 46 17.53 -1.06 -6.99
N LEU A 47 16.97 -2.23 -7.33
CA LEU A 47 17.53 -3.14 -8.34
C LEU A 47 17.23 -2.69 -9.78
N SER A 48 16.50 -1.59 -9.97
CA SER A 48 16.16 -1.10 -11.30
C SER A 48 17.41 -0.67 -12.08
N ARG A 49 17.51 -1.11 -13.33
CA ARG A 49 18.58 -0.66 -14.25
C ARG A 49 18.41 0.79 -14.69
N LYS A 50 17.19 1.34 -14.59
CA LYS A 50 16.89 2.73 -14.96
C LYS A 50 17.09 3.63 -13.74
N MET A 51 17.64 4.81 -13.98
CA MET A 51 17.75 5.84 -12.94
C MET A 51 16.36 6.16 -12.37
N PRO A 52 16.20 6.25 -11.03
CA PRO A 52 14.96 6.69 -10.43
C PRO A 52 14.66 8.14 -10.83
N ARG A 53 13.37 8.47 -10.86
CA ARG A 53 12.89 9.82 -11.16
C ARG A 53 12.15 10.38 -9.96
N LEU A 54 12.44 11.62 -9.60
CA LEU A 54 11.77 12.26 -8.48
C LEU A 54 10.30 12.51 -8.82
N ILE A 55 9.37 12.00 -8.02
CA ILE A 55 7.92 12.07 -8.31
C ILE A 55 7.38 13.49 -8.50
N THR A 56 8.00 14.49 -7.85
CA THR A 56 7.56 15.90 -7.93
C THR A 56 8.03 16.62 -9.19
N THR A 57 9.15 16.22 -9.79
CA THR A 57 9.77 16.94 -10.93
C THR A 57 9.91 16.10 -12.19
N GLY A 58 9.80 14.78 -12.08
CA GLY A 58 10.06 13.82 -13.15
C GLY A 58 11.53 13.72 -13.56
N LYS A 59 12.43 14.49 -12.94
CA LYS A 59 13.87 14.49 -13.24
C LYS A 59 14.56 13.28 -12.62
N GLU A 60 15.61 12.80 -13.26
CA GLU A 60 16.43 11.71 -12.74
C GLU A 60 17.13 12.12 -11.45
N CYS A 61 17.12 11.23 -10.47
CA CYS A 61 17.75 11.41 -9.17
C CYS A 61 18.67 10.23 -8.86
N LYS A 62 19.56 10.42 -7.89
CA LYS A 62 20.44 9.33 -7.44
C LYS A 62 19.61 8.25 -6.72
N PRO A 63 19.96 6.96 -6.84
CA PRO A 63 19.36 5.90 -6.03
C PRO A 63 19.42 6.24 -4.53
N GLY A 64 18.33 5.94 -3.81
CA GLY A 64 18.18 6.26 -2.38
C GLY A 64 17.74 7.70 -2.09
N THR A 65 17.34 8.48 -3.10
CA THR A 65 16.68 9.79 -2.88
C THR A 65 15.21 9.55 -2.47
N ASN A 66 14.75 10.19 -1.39
CA ASN A 66 13.34 10.07 -0.97
C ASN A 66 12.42 10.59 -2.08
N GLY A 67 11.38 9.81 -2.39
CA GLY A 67 10.44 10.10 -3.47
C GLY A 67 10.96 9.85 -4.88
N GLY A 68 12.11 9.18 -5.02
CA GLY A 68 12.57 8.62 -6.28
C GLY A 68 11.79 7.36 -6.64
N VAL A 69 11.10 7.38 -7.78
CA VAL A 69 10.31 6.25 -8.28
C VAL A 69 10.97 5.61 -9.50
N THR A 70 10.87 4.28 -9.61
CA THR A 70 11.29 3.51 -10.79
C THR A 70 10.12 2.70 -11.32
N THR A 71 10.13 2.35 -12.61
CA THR A 71 9.09 1.47 -13.19
C THR A 71 9.07 0.10 -12.51
N LEU A 72 10.25 -0.42 -12.13
CA LEU A 72 10.35 -1.68 -11.39
C LEU A 72 9.74 -1.54 -9.99
N GLY A 73 10.01 -0.44 -9.29
CA GLY A 73 9.42 -0.15 -7.98
C GLY A 73 7.90 -0.04 -8.04
N LEU A 74 7.35 0.59 -9.07
CA LEU A 74 5.88 0.68 -9.25
C LEU A 74 5.23 -0.70 -9.49
N VAL A 75 5.85 -1.54 -10.32
CA VAL A 75 5.36 -2.91 -10.54
C VAL A 75 5.51 -3.75 -9.26
N ALA A 76 6.63 -3.63 -8.56
CA ALA A 76 6.85 -4.28 -7.27
C ALA A 76 5.82 -3.83 -6.23
N SER A 77 5.47 -2.54 -6.21
CA SER A 77 4.46 -1.98 -5.33
C SER A 77 3.07 -2.54 -5.60
N ALA A 78 2.66 -2.56 -6.88
CA ALA A 78 1.42 -3.18 -7.31
C ALA A 78 1.36 -4.67 -6.94
N ALA A 79 2.48 -5.40 -7.11
CA ALA A 79 2.59 -6.81 -6.74
C ALA A 79 2.51 -7.03 -5.22
N GLY A 80 3.12 -6.15 -4.42
CA GLY A 80 3.04 -6.20 -2.95
C GLY A 80 1.62 -5.96 -2.45
N GLY A 81 0.93 -4.97 -3.02
CA GLY A 81 -0.49 -4.72 -2.74
C GLY A 81 -1.39 -5.88 -3.18
N PHE A 82 -1.14 -6.44 -4.37
CA PHE A 82 -1.84 -7.64 -4.84
C PHE A 82 -1.63 -8.84 -3.90
N ALA A 83 -0.40 -9.05 -3.42
CA ALA A 83 -0.09 -10.14 -2.49
C ALA A 83 -0.88 -10.02 -1.18
N VAL A 84 -1.08 -8.81 -0.66
CA VAL A 84 -1.95 -8.57 0.52
C VAL A 84 -3.41 -8.90 0.21
N GLY A 85 -3.94 -8.42 -0.92
CA GLY A 85 -5.30 -8.74 -1.35
C GLY A 85 -5.50 -10.25 -1.56
N PHE A 86 -4.50 -10.92 -2.14
CA PHE A 86 -4.51 -12.36 -2.38
C PHE A 86 -4.47 -13.15 -1.06
N ALA A 87 -3.62 -12.76 -0.12
CA ALA A 87 -3.60 -13.37 1.21
C ALA A 87 -4.93 -13.21 1.94
N PHE A 88 -5.56 -12.03 1.85
CA PHE A 88 -6.89 -11.79 2.41
C PHE A 88 -7.95 -12.71 1.77
N TRP A 89 -7.96 -12.80 0.44
CA TRP A 89 -8.88 -13.65 -0.32
C TRP A 89 -8.73 -15.14 0.02
N CYS A 90 -7.49 -15.65 0.04
CA CYS A 90 -7.20 -17.03 0.44
C CYS A 90 -7.58 -17.29 1.91
N GLY A 91 -7.33 -16.33 2.81
CA GLY A 91 -7.72 -16.42 4.21
C GLY A 91 -9.24 -16.55 4.39
N GLY A 92 -10.03 -15.80 3.61
CA GLY A 92 -11.49 -15.89 3.60
C GLY A 92 -12.00 -17.25 3.12
N LEU A 93 -11.30 -17.89 2.18
CA LEU A 93 -11.63 -19.22 1.67
C LEU A 93 -11.24 -20.36 2.61
N PHE A 94 -10.33 -20.13 3.55
CA PHE A 94 -9.77 -21.20 4.38
C PHE A 94 -10.84 -21.89 5.25
N VAL A 95 -11.61 -21.12 6.02
CA VAL A 95 -12.65 -21.67 6.92
C VAL A 95 -13.76 -22.39 6.16
N PRO A 96 -14.37 -21.82 5.11
CA PRO A 96 -15.42 -22.50 4.33
C PRO A 96 -14.94 -23.81 3.69
N VAL A 97 -13.70 -23.84 3.18
CA VAL A 97 -13.13 -25.04 2.54
C VAL A 97 -12.90 -26.14 3.56
N VAL A 98 -12.33 -25.82 4.72
CA VAL A 98 -12.05 -26.81 5.79
C VAL A 98 -13.35 -27.34 6.42
N THR A 99 -14.37 -26.50 6.54
CA THR A 99 -15.68 -26.88 7.11
C THR A 99 -16.63 -27.53 6.10
N GLY A 100 -16.25 -27.61 4.82
CA GLY A 100 -17.08 -28.18 3.75
C GLY A 100 -18.30 -27.32 3.37
N ASN A 101 -18.33 -26.05 3.77
CA ASN A 101 -19.42 -25.14 3.44
C ASN A 101 -19.22 -24.55 2.02
N VAL A 102 -19.65 -25.31 1.02
CA VAL A 102 -19.49 -24.97 -0.41
C VAL A 102 -20.15 -23.64 -0.77
N THR A 103 -21.35 -23.37 -0.24
CA THR A 103 -22.06 -22.11 -0.49
C THR A 103 -21.22 -20.91 -0.04
N LEU A 104 -20.69 -20.98 1.18
CA LEU A 104 -19.88 -19.91 1.73
C LEU A 104 -18.53 -19.76 1.01
N ALA A 105 -17.94 -20.88 0.55
CA ALA A 105 -16.71 -20.86 -0.24
C ALA A 105 -16.92 -20.14 -1.59
N LEU A 106 -18.02 -20.42 -2.29
CA LEU A 106 -18.35 -19.75 -3.55
C LEU A 106 -18.60 -18.25 -3.36
N GLN A 107 -19.20 -17.87 -2.24
CA GLN A 107 -19.44 -16.47 -1.89
C GLN A 107 -18.12 -15.70 -1.67
N PHE A 108 -17.16 -16.28 -0.93
CA PHE A 108 -15.82 -15.68 -0.80
C PHE A 108 -15.03 -15.69 -2.10
N ALA A 109 -15.17 -16.74 -2.93
CA ALA A 109 -14.52 -16.79 -4.23
C ALA A 109 -14.96 -15.63 -5.14
N ALA A 110 -16.24 -15.22 -5.05
CA ALA A 110 -16.77 -14.07 -5.77
C ALA A 110 -16.18 -12.71 -5.33
N GLN A 111 -15.51 -12.64 -4.18
CA GLN A 111 -14.85 -11.42 -3.67
C GLN A 111 -13.48 -11.14 -4.31
N TRP A 112 -13.22 -11.66 -5.52
CA TRP A 112 -12.00 -11.38 -6.28
C TRP A 112 -11.66 -9.87 -6.47
N PRO A 113 -12.60 -8.89 -6.44
CA PRO A 113 -12.22 -7.49 -6.56
C PRO A 113 -11.29 -6.98 -5.45
N VAL A 114 -11.20 -7.67 -4.30
CA VAL A 114 -10.22 -7.36 -3.23
C VAL A 114 -8.77 -7.44 -3.72
N LEU A 115 -8.50 -8.23 -4.76
CA LEU A 115 -7.19 -8.33 -5.41
C LEU A 115 -6.83 -7.02 -6.13
N VAL A 116 -7.81 -6.44 -6.83
CA VAL A 116 -7.65 -5.18 -7.56
C VAL A 116 -7.53 -4.02 -6.58
N ILE A 117 -8.33 -4.03 -5.51
CA ILE A 117 -8.24 -3.05 -4.43
C ILE A 117 -6.86 -3.12 -3.76
N GLY A 118 -6.37 -4.32 -3.42
CA GLY A 118 -5.04 -4.51 -2.86
C GLY A 118 -3.94 -3.99 -3.79
N LEU A 119 -3.99 -4.35 -5.07
CA LEU A 119 -3.07 -3.86 -6.10
C LEU A 119 -3.06 -2.33 -6.17
N GLY A 120 -4.25 -1.72 -6.22
CA GLY A 120 -4.42 -0.27 -6.24
C GLY A 120 -3.89 0.38 -4.97
N ALA A 121 -4.15 -0.21 -3.80
CA ALA A 121 -3.66 0.28 -2.51
C ALA A 121 -2.13 0.28 -2.44
N GLY A 122 -1.47 -0.78 -2.93
CA GLY A 122 -0.02 -0.80 -3.04
C GLY A 122 0.51 0.32 -3.93
N LEU A 123 0.03 0.37 -5.17
CA LEU A 123 0.50 1.34 -6.17
C LEU A 123 0.26 2.79 -5.71
N VAL A 124 -0.99 3.15 -5.39
CA VAL A 124 -1.37 4.50 -4.96
C VAL A 124 -0.71 4.85 -3.62
N GLY A 125 -0.68 3.91 -2.67
CA GLY A 125 -0.04 4.09 -1.37
C GLY A 125 1.45 4.44 -1.50
N SER A 126 2.21 3.68 -2.29
CA SER A 126 3.63 3.97 -2.52
C SER A 126 3.89 5.29 -3.27
N LEU A 127 2.96 5.71 -4.12
CA LEU A 127 3.05 7.00 -4.81
C LEU A 127 2.78 8.16 -3.83
N MET A 128 1.80 8.00 -2.95
CA MET A 128 1.54 8.94 -1.86
C MET A 128 2.75 9.03 -0.93
N ASP A 129 3.36 7.89 -0.59
CA ASP A 129 4.58 7.85 0.25
C ASP A 129 5.73 8.58 -0.43
N SER A 130 5.98 8.27 -1.70
CA SER A 130 7.00 8.94 -2.49
C SER A 130 6.76 10.45 -2.60
N LEU A 131 5.51 10.90 -2.72
CA LEU A 131 5.16 12.31 -2.80
C LEU A 131 5.44 13.03 -1.48
N LEU A 132 5.01 12.45 -0.35
CA LEU A 132 5.30 12.98 0.98
C LEU A 132 6.80 12.89 1.30
N GLY A 133 7.47 11.84 0.86
CA GLY A 133 8.92 11.66 1.00
C GLY A 133 9.72 12.71 0.25
N ALA A 134 9.36 13.01 -1.00
CA ALA A 134 10.02 14.06 -1.79
C ALA A 134 9.85 15.47 -1.20
N THR A 135 8.75 15.71 -0.47
CA THR A 135 8.37 17.04 0.03
C THR A 135 8.79 17.25 1.50
N ILE A 136 8.53 16.28 2.38
CA ILE A 136 8.61 16.44 3.84
C ILE A 136 9.83 15.74 4.47
N GLN A 137 10.46 14.78 3.78
CA GLN A 137 11.62 14.05 4.31
C GLN A 137 12.95 14.55 3.75
N PHE A 138 13.97 14.60 4.60
CA PHE A 138 15.28 15.10 4.21
C PHE A 138 16.02 14.11 3.32
N SER A 139 16.55 14.58 2.19
CA SER A 139 17.49 13.84 1.35
C SER A 139 18.75 14.66 1.12
N GLY A 140 19.90 14.09 1.49
CA GLY A 140 21.21 14.70 1.27
C GLY A 140 22.21 13.71 0.69
N TYR A 141 23.24 14.21 0.01
CA TYR A 141 24.32 13.41 -0.54
C TYR A 141 25.55 13.51 0.36
N CYS A 142 26.03 12.39 0.88
CA CYS A 142 27.26 12.34 1.67
C CYS A 142 28.47 12.14 0.74
N SER A 143 29.39 13.10 0.72
CA SER A 143 30.58 13.07 -0.16
C SER A 143 31.56 11.95 0.22
N GLU A 144 31.75 11.68 1.51
CA GLU A 144 32.64 10.63 2.00
C GLU A 144 32.13 9.23 1.67
N ARG A 145 30.86 8.97 1.97
CA ARG A 145 30.22 7.66 1.74
C ARG A 145 29.74 7.48 0.29
N ARG A 146 29.87 8.52 -0.53
CA ARG A 146 29.42 8.62 -1.93
C ARG A 146 27.99 8.13 -2.16
N ARG A 147 27.10 8.32 -1.19
CA ARG A 147 25.72 7.80 -1.20
C ARG A 147 24.71 8.82 -0.67
N MET A 148 23.45 8.66 -1.07
CA MET A 148 22.34 9.41 -0.48
C MET A 148 22.12 8.98 0.98
N VAL A 149 21.78 9.94 1.83
CA VAL A 149 21.49 9.76 3.25
C VAL A 149 20.25 10.55 3.64
N SER A 150 19.47 9.98 4.56
CA SER A 150 18.21 10.56 5.02
C SER A 150 18.36 11.42 6.28
N LYS A 151 19.60 11.67 6.73
CA LYS A 151 19.91 12.50 7.90
C LYS A 151 20.99 13.54 7.57
N PRO A 152 20.89 14.77 8.13
CA PRO A 152 21.95 15.76 8.02
C PRO A 152 23.25 15.30 8.68
N GLY A 153 24.37 15.83 8.20
CA GLY A 153 25.69 15.57 8.75
C GLY A 153 26.75 16.51 8.18
N PRO A 154 27.95 16.57 8.77
CA PRO A 154 28.99 17.52 8.39
C PRO A 154 29.47 17.37 6.94
N THR A 155 29.39 16.15 6.39
CA THR A 155 29.79 15.84 5.00
C THR A 155 28.60 15.64 4.06
N VAL A 156 27.41 16.09 4.47
CA VAL A 156 26.15 15.87 3.74
C VAL A 156 25.66 17.17 3.10
N THR A 157 25.59 17.20 1.78
CA THR A 157 24.96 18.31 1.04
C THR A 157 23.48 18.05 0.84
N LYS A 158 22.62 18.95 1.32
CA LYS A 158 21.17 18.84 1.15
C LYS A 158 20.81 18.84 -0.34
N THR A 159 20.00 17.87 -0.76
CA THR A 159 19.52 17.73 -2.15
C THR A 159 18.03 18.05 -2.27
N SER A 160 17.18 17.52 -1.38
CA SER A 160 15.73 17.75 -1.42
C SER A 160 15.04 17.56 -0.06
N GLY A 161 13.78 18.02 0.00
CA GLY A 161 12.85 17.82 1.10
C GLY A 161 13.05 18.68 2.35
N LEU A 162 12.06 18.66 3.23
CA LEU A 162 12.12 19.25 4.57
C LEU A 162 12.70 18.22 5.55
N ASN A 163 13.18 18.63 6.72
CA ASN A 163 13.59 17.68 7.77
C ASN A 163 12.51 17.65 8.87
N PHE A 164 11.27 17.38 8.47
CA PHE A 164 10.11 17.51 9.36
C PHE A 164 9.63 16.15 9.87
N LEU A 165 9.48 15.16 8.97
CA LEU A 165 9.05 13.80 9.35
C LEU A 165 10.15 12.76 9.08
N SER A 166 10.17 11.73 9.92
CA SER A 166 10.94 10.51 9.69
C SER A 166 10.27 9.61 8.66
N ASN A 167 11.01 8.64 8.11
CA ASN A 167 10.44 7.65 7.18
C ASN A 167 9.25 6.90 7.81
N SER A 168 9.42 6.39 9.02
CA SER A 168 8.35 5.68 9.74
C SER A 168 7.09 6.54 9.95
N ALA A 169 7.23 7.84 10.16
CA ALA A 169 6.09 8.73 10.33
C ALA A 169 5.34 8.97 9.01
N VAL A 170 6.06 9.11 7.90
CA VAL A 170 5.43 9.25 6.57
C VAL A 170 4.70 7.97 6.20
N ASN A 171 5.35 6.79 6.35
CA ASN A 171 4.72 5.50 6.09
C ASN A 171 3.46 5.29 6.93
N PHE A 172 3.47 5.71 8.20
CA PHE A 172 2.29 5.65 9.06
C PHE A 172 1.16 6.54 8.53
N VAL A 173 1.47 7.80 8.19
CA VAL A 173 0.48 8.75 7.66
C VAL A 173 -0.10 8.26 6.34
N THR A 174 0.73 7.79 5.41
CA THR A 174 0.28 7.31 4.09
C THR A 174 -0.56 6.04 4.21
N ALA A 175 -0.14 5.08 5.02
CA ALA A 175 -0.92 3.87 5.28
C ALA A 175 -2.27 4.18 5.93
N SER A 176 -2.31 5.07 6.93
CA SER A 176 -3.56 5.53 7.56
C SER A 176 -4.47 6.25 6.57
N LEU A 177 -3.93 7.12 5.71
CA LEU A 177 -4.71 7.79 4.68
C LEU A 177 -5.28 6.79 3.67
N CYS A 178 -4.49 5.83 3.20
CA CYS A 178 -4.96 4.76 2.32
C CYS A 178 -6.11 3.96 2.96
N ALA A 179 -5.97 3.63 4.25
CA ALA A 179 -7.01 2.93 5.00
C ALA A 179 -8.31 3.75 5.08
N LEU A 180 -8.23 5.04 5.40
CA LEU A 180 -9.39 5.93 5.49
C LEU A 180 -10.05 6.14 4.12
N ILE A 181 -9.26 6.32 3.07
CA ILE A 181 -9.76 6.48 1.70
C ILE A 181 -10.58 5.26 1.29
N LEU A 182 -10.08 4.04 1.55
CA LEU A 182 -10.84 2.84 1.22
C LEU A 182 -12.02 2.60 2.16
N TYR A 183 -11.89 2.91 3.45
CA TYR A 183 -12.98 2.84 4.41
C TYR A 183 -14.16 3.71 3.95
N TYR A 184 -13.94 5.01 3.73
CA TYR A 184 -15.00 5.91 3.31
C TYR A 184 -15.39 5.69 1.84
N GLY A 185 -14.44 5.32 0.98
CA GLY A 185 -14.70 5.02 -0.42
C GLY A 185 -15.71 3.87 -0.59
N THR A 186 -15.62 2.83 0.22
CA THR A 186 -16.61 1.74 0.21
C THR A 186 -17.99 2.20 0.70
N ILE A 187 -18.06 3.13 1.66
CA ILE A 187 -19.32 3.71 2.15
C ILE A 187 -19.97 4.60 1.08
N PHE A 188 -19.19 5.47 0.42
CA PHE A 188 -19.70 6.45 -0.54
C PHE A 188 -19.98 5.88 -1.93
N ALA A 189 -19.16 4.94 -2.41
CA ALA A 189 -19.32 4.34 -3.73
C ALA A 189 -20.59 3.50 -3.83
N GLY A 190 -21.27 3.21 -2.71
CA GLY A 190 -22.47 2.39 -2.72
C GLY A 190 -22.23 1.04 -3.37
N ILE A 191 -20.98 0.52 -3.31
CA ILE A 191 -20.70 -0.89 -3.52
C ILE A 191 -21.74 -1.58 -2.66
N PRO A 192 -22.65 -2.39 -3.23
CA PRO A 192 -23.94 -2.64 -2.60
C PRO A 192 -23.69 -3.07 -1.16
N ARG A 193 -24.58 -2.58 -0.26
CA ARG A 193 -24.38 -2.43 1.20
C ARG A 193 -25.26 -3.33 2.06
#